data_AF-A0AAU3UV56-F1
#
_entry.id   AF-A0AAU3UV56-F1
#
_cell.length_a   1.000
_cell.length_b   1.000
_cell.length_c   1.000
_cell.angle_alpha   90.00
_cell.angle_beta   90.00
_cell.angle_gamma   90.00
#
_symmetry.space_group_name_H-M   'P 1'
#
loop_
_entity.id
_entity.type
_entity.pdbx_description
1 polymer ?
#
loop_
_entity_poly.entity_id
_entity_poly.type
_entity_poly.pdbx_seq_one_letter_code
_entity_poly.pdbx_strand_id
1 'polypeptide(L)'
;MSTAYGSIGMWMLQSSGAVANWLGQSYQGKSLYEPIDVVLVDRTSSTAAAATAKLTDSLAAAGFPVRSLHSTGYQAFIDGQKYSQQPPDGSNSAFSDAIAIETNDHGRVFGPAPLAGGGFVWTAAFSRENFAVVTHTYASFTQARDNVRTALVAKGATDLGSITLGNTYDTDTTSTGDHDGQAVVIALR
;
A
#
# COMPACT_ATOMS: atom_id res chain seq x y z
N MET A 1 -6.78 12.25 -6.74
CA MET A 1 -6.05 13.54 -6.62
C MET A 1 -5.02 13.63 -7.73
N SER A 2 -4.93 14.74 -8.47
CA SER A 2 -3.92 14.90 -9.54
C SER A 2 -2.54 15.21 -8.94
N THR A 3 -1.50 14.51 -9.40
CA THR A 3 -0.13 14.63 -8.89
C THR A 3 0.88 14.51 -10.04
N ALA A 4 2.16 14.75 -9.77
CA ALA A 4 3.24 14.48 -10.73
C ALA A 4 3.39 12.98 -11.09
N TYR A 5 2.73 12.09 -10.36
CA TYR A 5 2.77 10.64 -10.53
C TYR A 5 1.46 10.06 -11.07
N GLY A 6 0.61 10.92 -11.63
CA GLY A 6 -0.74 10.58 -12.10
C GLY A 6 -1.83 10.96 -11.11
N SER A 7 -3.08 10.68 -11.50
CA SER A 7 -4.26 10.87 -10.67
C SER A 7 -4.45 9.69 -9.73
N ILE A 8 -3.97 9.83 -8.50
CA ILE A 8 -3.96 8.75 -7.49
C ILE A 8 -5.32 8.67 -6.78
N GLY A 9 -5.87 7.46 -6.69
CA GLY A 9 -7.02 7.14 -5.86
C GLY A 9 -6.69 7.20 -4.36
N MET A 10 -7.67 7.58 -3.54
CA MET A 10 -7.49 7.75 -2.10
C MET A 10 -7.46 6.43 -1.30
N TRP A 11 -8.07 5.38 -1.85
CA TRP A 11 -8.49 4.20 -1.10
C TRP A 11 -8.01 2.92 -1.73
N MET A 12 -7.69 1.95 -0.88
CA MET A 12 -7.81 0.55 -1.26
C MET A 12 -9.30 0.19 -1.39
N LEU A 13 -9.62 -0.60 -2.40
CA LEU A 13 -10.96 -1.05 -2.72
C LEU A 13 -11.05 -2.57 -2.60
N GLN A 14 -12.19 -3.05 -2.12
CA GLN A 14 -12.57 -4.46 -2.22
C GLN A 14 -12.84 -4.85 -3.68
N SER A 15 -12.94 -6.15 -3.96
CA SER A 15 -13.34 -6.67 -5.27
C SER A 15 -14.71 -6.16 -5.74
N SER A 16 -15.60 -5.82 -4.79
CA SER A 16 -16.90 -5.19 -5.03
C SER A 16 -16.80 -3.74 -5.53
N GLY A 17 -15.64 -3.10 -5.34
CA GLY A 17 -15.43 -1.67 -5.57
C GLY A 17 -15.76 -0.76 -4.38
N ALA A 18 -16.27 -1.31 -3.27
CA ALA A 18 -16.40 -0.57 -2.02
C ALA A 18 -15.03 -0.23 -1.43
N VAL A 19 -14.94 0.85 -0.64
CA VAL A 19 -13.73 1.16 0.13
C VAL A 19 -13.44 0.01 1.08
N ALA A 20 -12.20 -0.47 1.07
CA ALA A 20 -11.76 -1.51 1.98
C ALA A 20 -11.81 -0.99 3.43
N ASN A 21 -12.33 -1.84 4.31
CA ASN A 21 -12.71 -1.45 5.66
C ASN A 21 -12.15 -2.42 6.71
N TRP A 22 -10.92 -2.88 6.53
CA TRP A 22 -10.22 -3.73 7.51
C TRP A 22 -10.99 -5.03 7.81
N LEU A 23 -11.50 -5.69 6.75
CA LEU A 23 -12.34 -6.89 6.85
C LEU A 23 -13.61 -6.71 7.70
N GLY A 24 -14.10 -5.48 7.81
CA GLY A 24 -15.27 -5.13 8.61
C GLY A 24 -14.98 -4.96 10.10
N GLN A 25 -13.71 -4.99 10.52
CA GLN A 25 -13.34 -4.65 11.90
C GLN A 25 -13.64 -3.18 12.19
N SER A 26 -14.05 -2.91 13.43
CA SER A 26 -14.25 -1.55 13.92
C SER A 26 -13.05 -1.07 14.72
N TYR A 27 -12.73 0.22 14.56
CA TYR A 27 -11.75 0.93 15.37
C TYR A 27 -12.45 2.03 16.15
N GLN A 28 -12.40 1.96 17.48
CA GLN A 28 -13.10 2.90 18.38
C GLN A 28 -14.60 3.07 18.04
N GLY A 29 -15.26 1.98 17.63
CA GLY A 29 -16.68 1.99 17.26
C GLY A 29 -17.00 2.47 15.84
N LYS A 30 -15.99 2.81 15.03
CA LYS A 30 -16.11 3.32 13.65
C LYS A 30 -15.62 2.28 12.64
N SER A 31 -16.15 2.32 11.42
CA SER A 31 -15.57 1.57 10.30
C SER A 31 -14.17 2.10 10.00
N LEU A 32 -13.18 1.20 9.89
CA LEU A 32 -11.79 1.59 9.65
C LEU A 32 -11.46 1.48 8.15
N TYR A 33 -11.41 2.61 7.44
CA TYR A 33 -11.05 2.62 6.03
C TYR A 33 -9.54 2.47 5.83
N GLU A 34 -9.16 1.80 4.74
CA GLU A 34 -7.78 1.51 4.38
C GLU A 34 -7.28 2.52 3.33
N PRO A 35 -6.51 3.55 3.73
CA PRO A 35 -6.04 4.60 2.84
C PRO A 35 -4.85 4.15 1.99
N ILE A 36 -4.71 4.75 0.81
CA ILE A 36 -3.43 4.76 0.09
C ILE A 36 -2.46 5.69 0.83
N ASP A 37 -1.29 5.16 1.19
CA ASP A 37 -0.30 5.83 2.03
C ASP A 37 1.13 5.75 1.46
N VAL A 38 1.34 5.01 0.37
CA VAL A 38 2.63 4.92 -0.33
C VAL A 38 2.42 5.02 -1.84
N VAL A 39 3.31 5.75 -2.53
CA VAL A 39 3.47 5.75 -3.99
C VAL A 39 4.88 5.29 -4.32
N LEU A 40 4.99 4.25 -5.15
CA LEU A 40 6.26 3.68 -5.59
C LEU A 40 6.47 4.03 -7.05
N VAL A 41 7.69 4.44 -7.42
CA VAL A 41 7.99 4.91 -8.77
C VAL A 41 9.20 4.17 -9.32
N ASP A 42 9.08 3.62 -10.53
CA ASP A 42 10.20 3.07 -11.28
C ASP A 42 10.37 3.86 -12.57
N ARG A 43 11.45 4.64 -12.68
CA ARG A 43 11.72 5.47 -13.87
C ARG A 43 12.57 4.76 -14.93
N THR A 44 13.10 3.58 -14.63
CA THR A 44 14.17 2.97 -15.44
C THR A 44 13.71 1.70 -16.17
N SER A 45 12.65 1.03 -15.72
CA SER A 45 12.09 -0.10 -16.48
C SER A 45 11.32 0.36 -17.71
N SER A 46 11.53 -0.36 -18.82
CA SER A 46 10.84 -0.15 -20.09
C SER A 46 9.62 -1.05 -20.31
N THR A 47 9.44 -2.07 -19.46
CA THR A 47 8.29 -2.99 -19.52
C THR A 47 7.67 -3.18 -18.15
N ALA A 48 6.36 -3.40 -18.11
CA ALA A 48 5.62 -3.65 -16.87
C ALA A 48 6.16 -4.88 -16.11
N ALA A 49 6.56 -5.93 -16.84
CA ALA A 49 7.14 -7.13 -16.24
C ALA A 49 8.47 -6.85 -15.53
N ALA A 50 9.38 -6.10 -16.17
CA ALA A 50 10.63 -5.69 -15.55
C ALA A 50 10.41 -4.79 -14.33
N ALA A 51 9.42 -3.90 -14.42
CA ALA A 51 9.05 -2.99 -13.34
C ALA A 51 8.49 -3.76 -12.13
N THR A 52 7.59 -4.73 -12.36
CA THR A 52 7.05 -5.59 -11.31
C THR A 52 8.12 -6.47 -10.66
N ALA A 53 9.06 -7.01 -11.44
CA ALA A 53 10.20 -7.75 -10.89
C ALA A 53 11.02 -6.86 -9.95
N LYS A 54 11.38 -5.65 -10.41
CA LYS A 54 12.11 -4.66 -9.60
C LYS A 54 11.38 -4.26 -8.33
N LEU A 55 10.07 -4.02 -8.40
CA LEU A 55 9.23 -3.74 -7.22
C LEU A 55 9.35 -4.87 -6.21
N THR A 56 9.17 -6.10 -6.67
CA THR A 56 9.20 -7.30 -5.82
C THR A 56 10.56 -7.47 -5.16
N ASP A 57 11.64 -7.36 -5.94
CA ASP A 57 13.01 -7.47 -5.46
C ASP A 57 13.37 -6.34 -4.48
N SER A 58 12.93 -5.12 -4.74
CA SER A 58 13.19 -3.96 -3.88
C SER A 58 12.50 -4.09 -2.52
N LEU A 59 11.22 -4.48 -2.52
CA LEU A 59 10.47 -4.71 -1.28
C LEU A 59 11.04 -5.91 -0.50
N ALA A 60 11.36 -7.02 -1.17
CA ALA A 60 12.00 -8.17 -0.53
C ALA A 60 13.36 -7.80 0.08
N ALA A 61 14.19 -7.04 -0.63
CA ALA A 61 15.47 -6.56 -0.11
C ALA A 61 15.30 -5.60 1.08
N ALA A 62 14.20 -4.83 1.11
CA ALA A 62 13.80 -3.98 2.23
C ALA A 62 13.17 -4.76 3.40
N GLY A 63 13.07 -6.09 3.31
CA GLY A 63 12.52 -6.91 4.38
C GLY A 63 11.02 -7.15 4.28
N PHE A 64 10.37 -6.71 3.21
CA PHE A 64 8.95 -6.93 2.92
C PHE A 64 8.77 -7.90 1.74
N PRO A 65 9.18 -9.18 1.84
CA PRO A 65 8.93 -10.14 0.78
C PRO A 65 7.42 -10.41 0.64
N VAL A 66 7.04 -11.02 -0.48
CA VAL A 66 5.70 -11.59 -0.64
C VAL A 66 5.51 -12.72 0.37
N ARG A 67 4.47 -12.63 1.19
CA ARG A 67 4.11 -13.65 2.20
C ARG A 67 2.65 -14.03 2.06
N SER A 68 2.37 -15.32 2.20
CA SER A 68 1.02 -15.88 2.15
C SER A 68 0.23 -15.68 3.45
N LEU A 69 -1.02 -16.16 3.50
CA LEU A 69 -1.97 -16.03 4.61
C LEU A 69 -2.48 -14.61 4.88
N HIS A 70 -2.55 -13.79 3.82
CA HIS A 70 -3.11 -12.44 3.83
C HIS A 70 -4.34 -12.34 2.94
N SER A 71 -5.29 -11.46 3.24
CA SER A 71 -6.45 -11.22 2.36
C SER A 71 -6.02 -10.71 0.98
N THR A 72 -6.78 -11.06 -0.06
CA THR A 72 -6.46 -10.72 -1.46
C THR A 72 -7.70 -10.23 -2.21
N GLY A 73 -7.53 -9.88 -3.48
CA GLY A 73 -8.61 -9.41 -4.36
C GLY A 73 -8.90 -7.92 -4.27
N TYR A 74 -7.98 -7.15 -3.67
CA TYR A 74 -8.10 -5.70 -3.58
C TYR A 74 -7.69 -5.01 -4.88
N GLN A 75 -8.14 -3.75 -5.00
CA GLN A 75 -7.88 -2.89 -6.14
C GLN A 75 -7.60 -1.46 -5.68
N ALA A 76 -6.96 -0.66 -6.52
CA ALA A 76 -6.92 0.80 -6.34
C ALA A 76 -6.96 1.52 -7.69
N PHE A 77 -7.28 2.82 -7.66
CA PHE A 77 -7.30 3.65 -8.86
C PHE A 77 -5.99 4.39 -9.08
N ILE A 78 -5.50 4.36 -10.32
CA ILE A 78 -4.46 5.25 -10.86
C ILE A 78 -4.97 5.73 -12.22
N ASP A 79 -5.02 7.05 -12.44
CA ASP A 79 -5.53 7.67 -13.68
C ASP A 79 -6.93 7.19 -14.08
N GLY A 80 -7.79 6.98 -13.09
CA GLY A 80 -9.16 6.49 -13.29
C GLY A 80 -9.26 5.01 -13.70
N GLN A 81 -8.14 4.31 -13.86
CA GLN A 81 -8.08 2.88 -14.13
C GLN A 81 -7.90 2.09 -12.84
N LYS A 82 -8.61 0.97 -12.72
CA LYS A 82 -8.44 0.04 -11.58
C LYS A 82 -7.26 -0.88 -11.84
N TYR A 83 -6.39 -0.98 -10.85
CA TYR A 83 -5.31 -1.94 -10.82
C TYR A 83 -5.54 -2.94 -9.70
N SER A 84 -5.45 -4.22 -10.04
CA SER A 84 -5.49 -5.30 -9.06
C SER A 84 -4.21 -5.31 -8.22
N GLN A 85 -4.35 -5.87 -7.02
CA GLN A 85 -3.25 -6.16 -6.12
C GLN A 85 -2.11 -6.96 -6.80
N GLN A 86 -0.88 -6.63 -6.43
CA GLN A 86 0.35 -7.33 -6.76
C GLN A 86 0.82 -8.23 -5.59
N PRO A 87 1.48 -9.37 -5.86
CA PRO A 87 1.61 -10.01 -7.18
C PRO A 87 0.26 -10.51 -7.71
N PRO A 88 0.06 -10.64 -9.03
CA PRO A 88 -1.22 -11.00 -9.64
C PRO A 88 -1.49 -12.51 -9.59
N ASP A 89 -0.82 -13.25 -8.70
CA ASP A 89 -0.83 -14.70 -8.65
C ASP A 89 -2.12 -15.30 -8.06
N GLY A 90 -3.07 -14.44 -7.67
CA GLY A 90 -4.34 -14.84 -7.06
C GLY A 90 -4.15 -15.48 -5.68
N SER A 91 -2.94 -15.43 -5.13
CA SER A 91 -2.65 -16.00 -3.83
C SER A 91 -3.08 -15.04 -2.72
N ASN A 92 -3.39 -15.62 -1.56
CA ASN A 92 -3.65 -14.90 -0.33
C ASN A 92 -2.34 -14.28 0.19
N SER A 93 -1.78 -13.30 -0.52
CA SER A 93 -0.44 -12.78 -0.24
C SER A 93 -0.38 -11.27 -0.10
N ALA A 94 0.59 -10.78 0.66
CA ALA A 94 0.92 -9.37 0.84
C ALA A 94 2.43 -9.17 0.90
N PHE A 95 2.90 -7.94 0.72
CA PHE A 95 4.26 -7.58 1.08
C PHE A 95 4.30 -7.33 2.58
N SER A 96 5.07 -8.11 3.35
CA SER A 96 5.01 -8.05 4.82
C SER A 96 6.37 -8.34 5.47
N ASP A 97 6.68 -7.64 6.55
CA ASP A 97 7.94 -7.78 7.28
C ASP A 97 8.02 -9.03 8.17
N ALA A 98 6.87 -9.54 8.61
CA ALA A 98 6.75 -10.74 9.43
C ALA A 98 5.63 -11.67 8.93
N ILE A 99 5.51 -12.87 9.49
CA ILE A 99 4.43 -13.79 9.11
C ILE A 99 3.09 -13.33 9.68
N ALA A 100 1.99 -13.72 9.04
CA ALA A 100 0.63 -13.34 9.45
C ALA A 100 0.17 -13.91 10.82
N ILE A 101 1.04 -14.43 11.66
CA ILE A 101 0.72 -14.81 13.05
C ILE A 101 1.59 -14.05 14.06
N GLU A 102 2.21 -12.97 13.59
CA GLU A 102 3.06 -12.07 14.36
C GLU A 102 2.58 -10.63 14.17
N THR A 103 3.03 -9.75 15.05
CA THR A 103 2.88 -8.30 14.82
C THR A 103 3.71 -7.94 13.59
N ASN A 104 3.07 -7.38 12.57
CA ASN A 104 3.71 -7.12 11.29
C ASN A 104 3.19 -5.84 10.66
N ASP A 105 4.03 -5.25 9.82
CA ASP A 105 3.65 -4.24 8.85
C ASP A 105 3.47 -4.95 7.51
N HIS A 106 2.30 -4.80 6.91
CA HIS A 106 2.04 -5.38 5.60
C HIS A 106 1.34 -4.40 4.67
N GLY A 107 1.50 -4.61 3.36
CA GLY A 107 0.92 -3.75 2.36
C GLY A 107 0.34 -4.48 1.16
N ARG A 108 -0.70 -3.87 0.59
CA ARG A 108 -1.24 -4.21 -0.73
C ARG A 108 -0.76 -3.16 -1.73
N VAL A 109 -0.17 -3.61 -2.83
CA VAL A 109 0.40 -2.74 -3.86
C VAL A 109 -0.39 -2.89 -5.16
N PHE A 110 -0.66 -1.78 -5.85
CA PHE A 110 -1.53 -1.71 -7.03
C PHE A 110 -0.79 -1.01 -8.17
N GLY A 111 -0.81 -1.62 -9.35
CA GLY A 111 -0.07 -1.17 -10.53
C GLY A 111 0.46 -2.40 -11.29
N PRO A 112 1.51 -2.28 -12.11
CA PRO A 112 2.15 -1.03 -12.53
C PRO A 112 1.26 -0.23 -13.49
N ALA A 113 1.07 1.06 -13.20
CA ALA A 113 0.52 2.02 -14.16
C ALA A 113 1.66 2.71 -14.92
N PRO A 114 1.52 3.00 -16.23
CA PRO A 114 2.54 3.74 -16.96
C PRO A 114 2.67 5.17 -16.42
N LEU A 115 3.90 5.62 -16.20
CA LEU A 115 4.19 6.99 -15.75
C LEU A 115 4.39 7.92 -16.96
N ALA A 116 3.88 9.16 -16.86
CA ALA A 116 4.17 10.20 -17.84
C ALA A 116 5.68 10.49 -17.89
N GLY A 117 6.27 10.44 -19.08
CA GLY A 117 7.73 10.58 -19.26
C GLY A 117 8.51 9.26 -19.21
N GLY A 118 7.83 8.12 -19.07
CA GLY A 118 8.43 6.79 -19.08
C GLY A 118 8.57 6.17 -17.69
N GLY A 119 8.60 4.84 -17.66
CA GLY A 119 8.58 4.07 -16.42
C GLY A 119 7.17 3.76 -15.92
N PHE A 120 7.08 3.42 -14.65
CA PHE A 120 5.87 2.90 -14.01
C PHE A 120 5.69 3.46 -12.60
N VAL A 121 4.45 3.47 -12.15
CA VAL A 121 4.04 3.88 -10.80
C VAL A 121 3.12 2.83 -10.20
N TRP A 122 3.22 2.68 -8.88
CA TRP A 122 2.28 1.92 -8.07
C TRP A 122 1.79 2.80 -6.92
N THR A 123 0.61 2.45 -6.42
CA THR A 123 0.12 2.92 -5.13
C THR A 123 0.05 1.75 -4.17
N ALA A 124 0.13 2.00 -2.88
CA ALA A 124 -0.04 0.97 -1.88
C ALA A 124 -0.76 1.49 -0.64
N ALA A 125 -1.37 0.55 0.07
CA ALA A 125 -1.93 0.72 1.39
C ALA A 125 -1.16 -0.20 2.33
N PHE A 126 -0.34 0.37 3.21
CA PHE A 126 0.38 -0.35 4.27
C PHE A 126 -0.31 -0.15 5.61
N SER A 127 -0.33 -1.18 6.43
CA SER A 127 -0.89 -1.10 7.78
C SER A 127 -0.13 -2.02 8.71
N ARG A 128 -0.05 -1.59 9.97
CA ARG A 128 0.50 -2.35 11.07
C ARG A 128 -0.61 -3.03 11.81
N GLU A 129 -0.38 -4.29 12.12
CA GLU A 129 -1.30 -5.10 12.89
C GLU A 129 -0.60 -5.76 14.07
N ASN A 130 -1.30 -5.82 15.21
CA ASN A 130 -0.87 -6.63 16.34
C ASN A 130 -1.57 -7.99 16.27
N PHE A 131 -0.79 -9.07 16.38
CA PHE A 131 -1.36 -10.41 16.54
C PHE A 131 -1.65 -10.68 18.02
N ALA A 132 -2.93 -10.88 18.35
CA ALA A 132 -3.37 -11.22 19.70
C ALA A 132 -4.05 -12.60 19.69
N VAL A 133 -3.24 -13.65 19.94
CA VAL A 133 -3.59 -15.06 20.25
C VAL A 133 -4.41 -15.81 19.17
N VAL A 134 -5.34 -15.17 18.47
CA VAL A 134 -6.16 -15.71 17.35
C VAL A 134 -6.66 -14.66 16.34
N THR A 135 -6.48 -13.35 16.57
CA THR A 135 -6.94 -12.29 15.64
C THR A 135 -5.90 -11.19 15.48
N HIS A 136 -5.89 -10.59 14.30
CA HIS A 136 -5.21 -9.32 14.06
C HIS A 136 -6.08 -8.17 14.56
N THR A 137 -5.42 -7.16 15.10
CA THR A 137 -6.02 -5.87 15.45
C THR A 137 -5.22 -4.78 14.78
N TYR A 138 -5.92 -3.79 14.23
CA TYR A 138 -5.29 -2.59 13.69
C TYR A 138 -4.42 -1.90 14.77
N ALA A 139 -3.23 -1.47 14.37
CA ALA A 139 -2.31 -0.71 15.23
C ALA A 139 -2.01 0.68 14.66
N SER A 140 -1.60 0.79 13.39
CA SER A 140 -1.17 2.06 12.80
C SER A 140 -1.03 1.96 11.28
N PHE A 141 -1.45 2.98 10.54
CA PHE A 141 -1.09 3.17 9.13
C PHE A 141 0.23 3.94 9.01
N THR A 142 0.36 5.03 9.77
CA THR A 142 1.53 5.93 9.71
C THR A 142 2.84 5.20 10.02
N GLN A 143 2.85 4.32 11.03
CA GLN A 143 4.03 3.53 11.38
C GLN A 143 4.42 2.55 10.28
N ALA A 144 3.46 1.84 9.69
CA ALA A 144 3.75 0.88 8.62
C ALA A 144 4.30 1.58 7.37
N ARG A 145 3.70 2.71 6.98
CA ARG A 145 4.19 3.59 5.92
C ARG A 145 5.63 4.03 6.15
N ASP A 146 5.92 4.54 7.34
CA ASP A 146 7.24 5.10 7.66
C ASP A 146 8.31 4.00 7.76
N ASN A 147 7.92 2.79 8.21
CA ASN A 147 8.80 1.62 8.23
C ASN A 147 9.16 1.14 6.82
N VAL A 148 8.18 1.00 5.91
CA VAL A 148 8.49 0.62 4.51
C VAL A 148 9.31 1.69 3.79
N ARG A 149 9.02 2.98 4.02
CA ARG A 149 9.84 4.10 3.52
C ARG A 149 11.29 3.99 3.99
N THR A 150 11.49 3.89 5.30
CA THR A 150 12.82 3.82 5.91
C THR A 150 13.60 2.62 5.38
N ALA A 151 12.94 1.46 5.29
CA ALA A 151 13.57 0.24 4.83
C ALA A 151 13.97 0.29 3.35
N LEU A 152 13.11 0.82 2.46
CA LEU A 152 13.44 1.01 1.04
C LEU A 152 14.60 1.98 0.85
N VAL A 153 14.60 3.12 1.56
CA VAL A 153 15.69 4.11 1.51
C VAL A 153 17.00 3.51 2.01
N ALA A 154 16.97 2.70 3.07
CA ALA A 154 18.14 1.97 3.57
C ALA A 154 18.72 0.97 2.54
N LYS A 155 17.94 0.58 1.53
CA LYS A 155 18.37 -0.28 0.41
C LYS A 155 18.70 0.49 -0.87
N GLY A 156 18.73 1.83 -0.79
CA GLY A 156 19.16 2.70 -1.88
C GLY A 156 18.03 3.18 -2.80
N ALA A 157 16.76 3.01 -2.40
CA ALA A 157 15.67 3.76 -3.00
C ALA A 157 15.81 5.26 -2.69
N THR A 158 15.24 6.11 -3.54
CA THR A 158 15.28 7.57 -3.34
C THR A 158 13.95 8.06 -2.78
N ASP A 159 14.02 8.75 -1.66
CA ASP A 159 12.88 9.44 -1.07
C ASP A 159 12.55 10.72 -1.86
N LEU A 160 11.32 10.81 -2.37
CA LEU A 160 10.84 11.96 -3.15
C LEU A 160 9.90 12.86 -2.34
N GLY A 161 9.79 12.64 -1.03
CA GLY A 161 8.91 13.37 -0.12
C GLY A 161 7.52 12.74 -0.02
N SER A 162 6.50 13.58 0.14
CA SER A 162 5.11 13.15 0.33
C SER A 162 4.16 13.99 -0.51
N ILE A 163 3.01 13.39 -0.84
CA ILE A 163 1.88 14.06 -1.49
C ILE A 163 0.65 14.01 -0.59
N THR A 164 -0.16 15.06 -0.64
CA THR A 164 -1.45 15.09 0.07
C THR A 164 -2.52 14.44 -0.79
N LEU A 165 -3.15 13.38 -0.25
CA LEU A 165 -4.29 12.71 -0.89
C LEU A 165 -5.62 13.10 -0.27
N GLY A 166 -5.62 13.73 0.93
CA GLY A 166 -6.85 14.16 1.60
C GLY A 166 -7.70 12.99 2.11
N ASN A 167 -7.06 11.87 2.40
CA ASN A 167 -7.70 10.63 2.84
C ASN A 167 -7.65 10.42 4.36
N THR A 168 -7.68 11.51 5.14
CA THR A 168 -7.91 11.47 6.60
C THR A 168 -9.39 11.58 6.89
N TYR A 169 -9.98 10.54 7.47
CA TYR A 169 -11.37 10.53 7.88
C TYR A 169 -11.46 10.34 9.40
N ASP A 170 -12.29 11.16 10.04
CA ASP A 170 -12.71 10.99 11.43
C ASP A 170 -14.14 11.52 11.60
N THR A 171 -15.12 10.74 11.14
CA THR A 171 -16.55 11.04 11.24
C THR A 171 -17.18 10.23 12.37
N ASP A 172 -18.48 10.37 12.61
CA ASP A 172 -19.21 9.56 13.60
C ASP A 172 -19.20 8.06 13.29
N THR A 173 -19.04 7.69 12.01
CA THR A 173 -19.18 6.29 11.56
C THR A 173 -17.93 5.72 10.90
N THR A 174 -16.97 6.56 10.53
CA THR A 174 -15.79 6.16 9.75
C THR A 174 -14.53 6.82 10.27
N SER A 175 -13.44 6.07 10.32
CA SER A 175 -12.11 6.57 10.66
C SER A 175 -11.05 5.99 9.73
N THR A 176 -9.95 6.70 9.55
CA THR A 176 -8.71 6.18 8.97
C THR A 176 -7.63 6.03 10.05
N GLY A 177 -8.03 5.81 11.30
CA GLY A 177 -7.13 5.62 12.44
C GLY A 177 -6.17 6.79 12.60
N ASP A 178 -4.87 6.49 12.64
CA ASP A 178 -3.78 7.46 12.77
C ASP A 178 -3.26 8.02 11.44
N HIS A 179 -3.93 7.76 10.31
CA HIS A 179 -3.48 8.23 9.01
C HIS A 179 -3.56 9.75 8.86
N ASP A 180 -2.47 10.36 8.43
CA ASP A 180 -2.28 11.82 8.35
C ASP A 180 -2.69 12.44 7.00
N GLY A 181 -3.23 11.62 6.08
CA GLY A 181 -3.74 12.08 4.79
C GLY A 181 -2.66 12.20 3.70
N GLN A 182 -1.44 11.76 4.01
CA GLN A 182 -0.26 11.86 3.16
C GLN A 182 0.14 10.49 2.63
N ALA A 183 0.52 10.43 1.35
CA ALA A 183 1.26 9.29 0.81
C ALA A 183 2.74 9.65 0.64
N VAL A 184 3.64 8.82 1.15
CA VAL A 184 5.08 8.96 0.89
C VAL A 184 5.40 8.51 -0.53
N VAL A 185 6.35 9.15 -1.19
CA VAL A 185 6.72 8.83 -2.57
C VAL A 185 8.16 8.34 -2.62
N ILE A 186 8.35 7.13 -3.11
CA ILE A 186 9.66 6.46 -3.14
C ILE A 186 9.98 6.02 -4.56
N ALA A 187 11.13 6.45 -5.08
CA ALA A 187 11.65 5.94 -6.34
C ALA A 187 12.53 4.70 -6.10
N LEU A 188 12.14 3.60 -6.75
CA LEU A 188 12.88 2.36 -6.78
C LEU A 188 14.18 2.51 -7.59
N ARG A 189 15.18 1.70 -7.23
CA ARG A 189 16.50 1.69 -7.86
C ARG A 189 16.53 0.79 -9.10
#